data_AF-A0A4P7F0Z5-F1
#
_entry.id   AF-A0A4P7F0Z5-F1
#
_cell.length_a   1.000
_cell.length_b   1.000
_cell.length_c   1.000
_cell.angle_alpha   90.00
_cell.angle_beta   90.00
_cell.angle_gamma   90.00
#
_symmetry.space_group_name_H-M   'P 1'
#
loop_
_entity.id
_entity.type
_entity.pdbx_description
1 polymer ?
#
loop_
_entity_poly.entity_id
_entity_poly.type
_entity_poly.pdbx_seq_one_letter_code
_entity_poly.pdbx_strand_id
1 'polypeptide(L)' 'MHHPDALPIIIDTLTGRVGRITILPVYPRRDLAAIRILVRGKKGSRAPLAIAAPLILHEGEAFSPAADAIHRGCGTIEW' A
#
# COMPACT_ATOMS: atom_id res chain seq x y z
N MET A 1 -6.31 -5.35 2.17
CA MET A 1 -5.11 -5.58 1.34
C MET A 1 -5.51 -6.39 0.12
N HIS A 2 -4.95 -6.09 -1.05
CA HIS A 2 -5.33 -6.74 -2.31
C HIS A 2 -4.11 -7.22 -3.12
N HIS A 3 -4.35 -8.10 -4.09
CA HIS A 3 -3.36 -8.43 -5.12
C HIS A 3 -3.18 -7.23 -6.07
N PRO A 4 -1.96 -6.97 -6.61
CA PRO A 4 -1.74 -5.87 -7.56
C PRO A 4 -2.68 -5.88 -8.76
N ASP A 5 -3.05 -7.06 -9.28
CA ASP A 5 -3.96 -7.19 -10.44
C ASP A 5 -5.38 -6.66 -10.16
N ALA A 6 -5.76 -6.52 -8.89
CA ALA A 6 -7.04 -5.91 -8.52
C ALA A 6 -7.00 -4.36 -8.60
N LEU A 7 -5.83 -3.75 -8.84
CA LEU A 7 -5.70 -2.30 -8.85
C LEU A 7 -6.63 -1.62 -9.87
N PRO A 8 -6.75 -2.06 -11.14
CA PRO A 8 -7.63 -1.40 -12.10
C PRO A 8 -9.09 -1.39 -11.63
N ILE A 9 -9.62 -2.52 -11.15
CA ILE A 9 -11.01 -2.61 -10.69
C ILE A 9 -11.25 -1.80 -9.41
N ILE A 10 -10.26 -1.71 -8.51
CA ILE A 10 -10.35 -0.87 -7.32
C ILE A 10 -10.42 0.60 -7.71
N ILE A 11 -9.55 1.07 -8.61
CA ILE A 11 -9.52 2.48 -9.04
C ILE A 11 -10.81 2.85 -9.77
N ASP A 12 -11.29 2.00 -10.67
CA ASP A 12 -12.57 2.19 -11.36
C ASP A 12 -13.73 2.32 -10.36
N THR A 13 -13.79 1.42 -9.37
CA THR A 13 -14.81 1.45 -8.32
C THR A 13 -14.76 2.70 -7.45
N LEU A 14 -13.59 3.32 -7.27
CA LEU A 14 -13.45 4.54 -6.45
C LEU A 14 -13.69 5.83 -7.24
N THR A 15 -13.63 5.77 -8.57
CA THR A 15 -13.72 6.93 -9.45
C THR A 15 -15.01 7.72 -9.24
N GLY A 16 -14.88 9.05 -9.17
CA GLY A 16 -15.99 9.98 -8.96
C GLY A 16 -16.56 10.03 -7.53
N ARG A 17 -16.19 9.09 -6.65
CA ARG A 17 -16.74 8.97 -5.28
C ARG A 17 -15.71 9.24 -4.18
N VAL A 18 -14.46 8.85 -4.45
CA VAL A 18 -13.35 8.92 -3.50
C VAL A 18 -12.15 9.57 -4.18
N GLY A 19 -11.56 10.57 -3.54
CA GLY A 19 -10.29 11.18 -3.97
C GLY A 19 -9.25 11.08 -2.87
N ARG A 20 -8.11 11.78 -3.02
CA ARG A 20 -6.94 11.61 -2.16
C ARG A 20 -6.57 10.12 -2.03
N ILE A 21 -6.62 9.41 -3.15
CA ILE A 21 -6.30 7.98 -3.16
C ILE A 21 -4.80 7.85 -2.93
N THR A 22 -4.40 7.06 -1.94
CA THR A 22 -3.00 6.69 -1.73
C THR A 22 -2.87 5.20 -1.96
N ILE A 23 -1.99 4.82 -2.89
CA ILE A 23 -1.59 3.44 -3.12
C ILE A 23 -0.26 3.22 -2.40
N LEU A 24 -0.22 2.26 -1.48
CA LEU A 24 1.03 1.79 -0.87
C LEU A 24 1.35 0.40 -1.40
N PRO A 25 2.42 0.28 -2.21
CA PRO A 25 2.93 -1.01 -2.65
C PRO A 25 3.62 -1.79 -1.52
N VAL A 26 3.39 -3.10 -1.46
CA VAL A 26 4.07 -4.00 -0.52
C VAL A 26 4.97 -4.96 -1.30
N TYR A 27 6.27 -4.78 -1.12
CA TYR A 27 7.33 -5.50 -1.80
C TYR A 27 7.83 -6.63 -0.90
N PRO A 28 8.02 -7.87 -1.40
CA PRO A 28 8.64 -8.92 -0.59
C PRO A 28 10.10 -8.57 -0.29
N ARG A 29 10.84 -8.06 -1.28
CA ARG A 29 12.21 -7.53 -1.22
C ARG A 29 12.35 -6.34 -2.19
N ARG A 30 13.40 -5.51 -2.02
CA ARG A 30 13.59 -4.24 -2.76
C ARG A 30 13.64 -4.38 -4.29
N ASP A 31 14.12 -5.52 -4.77
CA ASP A 31 14.42 -5.84 -6.17
C ASP A 31 13.33 -6.70 -6.84
N LEU A 32 12.27 -7.03 -6.12
CA LEU A 32 11.17 -7.86 -6.62
C LEU A 32 9.91 -7.03 -6.86
N ALA A 33 8.97 -7.54 -7.65
CA ALA A 33 7.69 -6.88 -7.85
C ALA A 33 6.86 -6.86 -6.55
N ALA A 34 6.01 -5.84 -6.39
CA ALA A 34 5.05 -5.80 -5.29
C ALA A 34 4.10 -7.00 -5.36
N ILE A 35 3.84 -7.64 -4.22
CA ILE A 35 2.95 -8.80 -4.12
C ILE A 35 1.59 -8.45 -3.49
N ARG A 36 1.50 -7.31 -2.81
CA ARG A 36 0.26 -6.77 -2.25
C ARG A 36 0.22 -5.27 -2.43
N ILE A 37 -0.99 -4.73 -2.41
CA ILE A 37 -1.25 -3.30 -2.38
C ILE A 37 -2.22 -2.95 -1.25
N LEU A 38 -1.94 -1.83 -0.58
CA LEU A 38 -2.90 -1.14 0.26
C LEU A 38 -3.40 0.09 -0.48
N VAL A 39 -4.71 0.32 -0.41
CA VAL A 39 -5.37 1.47 -1.02
C VAL A 39 -6.19 2.15 0.07
N ARG A 40 -5.97 3.45 0.25
CA ARG A 40 -6.83 4.31 1.06
C ARG A 40 -7.33 5.47 0.23
N GLY A 41 -8.43 6.08 0.64
CA GLY A 41 -8.93 7.30 0.04
C GLY A 41 -9.91 8.01 0.96
N LYS A 42 -10.25 9.26 0.61
CA LYS A 42 -11.22 10.08 1.34
C LYS A 42 -12.47 10.31 0.50
N LYS A 43 -13.61 9.86 1.00
CA LYS A 43 -14.94 10.08 0.36
C LYS A 43 -15.17 11.56 0.11
N GLY A 44 -15.64 11.91 -1.08
CA GLY A 44 -15.93 13.29 -1.49
C GLY A 44 -14.70 14.18 -1.70
N SER A 45 -13.49 13.68 -1.46
CA SER A 45 -12.27 14.44 -1.81
C SER A 45 -12.09 14.49 -3.32
N ARG A 46 -11.52 15.60 -3.80
CA ARG A 46 -11.07 15.76 -5.19
C ARG A 46 -9.55 15.88 -5.31
N ALA A 47 -8.82 15.67 -4.22
CA ALA A 47 -7.36 15.72 -4.25
C ALA A 47 -6.81 14.59 -5.15
N PRO A 48 -5.66 14.81 -5.79
CA PRO A 48 -5.07 13.85 -6.72
C PRO A 48 -4.68 12.54 -6.03
N LEU A 49 -4.49 11.50 -6.85
CA LEU A 49 -3.92 10.24 -6.42
C LEU A 49 -2.42 10.39 -6.14
N ALA A 50 -1.91 9.64 -5.16
CA ALA A 50 -0.49 9.52 -4.87
C ALA A 50 -0.08 8.05 -4.70
N ILE A 51 1.19 7.76 -4.98
CA ILE A 51 1.83 6.49 -4.67
C ILE A 51 2.78 6.75 -3.50
N ALA A 52 2.58 6.05 -2.39
CA ALA A 52 3.44 6.14 -1.21
C ALA A 52 4.76 5.39 -1.41
N ALA A 53 5.73 5.66 -0.54
CA ALA A 53 6.91 4.81 -0.42
C ALA A 53 6.49 3.36 -0.14
N PRO A 54 7.22 2.36 -0.67
CA PRO A 54 6.82 0.97 -0.51
C PRO A 54 7.10 0.47 0.91
N LEU A 55 6.26 -0.45 1.39
CA LEU A 55 6.60 -1.31 2.52
C LEU A 55 7.39 -2.51 1.99
N ILE A 56 8.67 -2.60 2.34
CA ILE A 56 9.51 -3.76 2.05
C ILE A 56 9.38 -4.74 3.20
N LEU A 57 8.97 -5.98 2.93
CA LEU A 57 8.72 -6.98 3.97
C LEU A 57 10.00 -7.54 4.55
N HIS A 58 10.99 -7.88 3.73
CA HIS A 58 12.21 -8.56 4.17
C HIS A 58 13.49 -7.78 3.89
N GLU A 59 14.41 -7.87 4.85
CA GLU A 59 15.82 -7.50 4.69
C GLU A 59 16.66 -8.75 5.02
N GLY A 60 17.24 -9.36 3.99
CA GLY A 60 17.84 -10.70 4.09
C GLY A 60 16.78 -11.78 4.37
N GLU A 61 17.03 -12.59 5.41
CA GLU A 61 16.14 -13.66 5.87
C GLU A 61 15.15 -13.20 6.96
N ALA A 62 15.29 -11.97 7.47
CA ALA A 62 14.43 -11.42 8.50
C ALA A 62 13.38 -10.46 7.91
N PHE A 63 12.34 -10.14 8.69
CA PHE A 63 11.49 -9.00 8.36
C PHE A 63 12.31 -7.71 8.43
N SER A 64 11.96 -6.73 7.60
CA SER A 64 12.46 -5.37 7.77
C SER A 64 11.99 -4.81 9.12
N PRO A 65 12.71 -3.86 9.73
CA PRO A 65 12.31 -3.27 11.01
C PRO A 65 10.88 -2.72 11.00
N ALA A 66 10.47 -2.07 9.91
CA ALA A 66 9.12 -1.55 9.74
C ALA A 66 8.07 -2.69 9.67
N ALA A 67 8.35 -3.74 8.88
CA ALA A 67 7.44 -4.87 8.72
C ALA A 67 7.29 -5.67 10.03
N ASP A 68 8.39 -5.89 10.78
CA ASP A 68 8.35 -6.58 12.07
C ASP A 68 7.56 -5.79 13.12
N ALA A 69 7.75 -4.46 13.19
CA ALA A 69 6.99 -3.59 14.09
C ALA A 69 5.48 -3.66 13.80
N ILE A 70 5.08 -3.58 12.52
CA ILE A 70 3.68 -3.72 12.10
C ILE A 70 3.15 -5.12 12.45
N HIS A 71 3.92 -6.17 12.17
CA HIS A 71 3.52 -7.55 12.43
C HIS A 71 3.28 -7.83 13.92
N ARG A 72 4.10 -7.23 14.80
CA ARG A 72 3.96 -7.32 16.27
C ARG A 72 2.90 -6.37 16.85
N GLY A 73 2.27 -5.52 16.04
CA GLY A 73 1.34 -4.50 16.51
C GLY A 73 1.99 -3.32 17.24
N CYS A 74 3.32 -3.16 17.10
CA CYS A 74 4.09 -2.04 17.67
C CYS A 74 4.32 -0.90 16.66
N GLY A 75 3.85 -1.06 15.42
CA GLY A 75 3.99 -0.08 14.34
C GLY A 75 2.69 0.11 13.57
N THR A 76 2.62 1.21 12.82
CA THR A 76 1.47 1.53 11.95
C THR A 76 1.93 1.69 10.51
N ILE A 77 0.98 1.65 9.57
CA ILE A 77 1.26 1.97 8.18
C ILE A 77 1.39 3.49 8.06
N GLU A 78 2.61 3.94 7.75
CA GLU A 78 2.88 5.33 7.39
C GLU A 78 2.66 5.48 5.88
N TRP A 79 1.58 6.17 5.54
CA TRP A 79 1.07 6.38 4.18
C TRP A 79 0.53 7.79 4.07
#